data_AF-A0A5P9D681-F1
#
_entry.id   AF-A0A5P9D681-F1
#
_cell.length_a   1.000
_cell.length_b   1.000
_cell.length_c   1.000
_cell.angle_alpha   90.00
_cell.angle_beta   90.00
_cell.angle_gamma   90.00
#
_symmetry.space_group_name_H-M   'P 1'
#
loop_
_entity.id
_entity.type
_entity.pdbx_description
1 polymer ?
#
loop_
_entity_poly.entity_id
_entity_poly.type
_entity_poly.pdbx_seq_one_letter_code
_entity_poly.pdbx_strand_id
1 'polypeptide(L)'
;MSKSTAIIVSIGLLAQSLSFAPSGFAASGESAALRDISKIQVDERRLTEAVASRTLTWLTGNSANNDYISVGRLANFFGFVGLRVASRHSLKRSRIAQETLSVLNERQRAAMVSLVHDQMDALKEAQQARHEMNRALEGLLAFEPVTKERFIELGRDYGSNEAELGRVLAQTFGDIAQTLSTDQKQALTAIRVAHVSGEAQQGSGAGGLRLKKLSKADKKELVNVSARFLSWTTGSQEFNDFEVVGKPSQHFGFVALRIDSNHGVKRGAVAKQVMEILTPSQIDRLRDAAQHNAREFPEFLTVRAQLMRVLETSLSGQRIDTARVAHLGAEIGEIEASMTWSQAMAMLDVRNGLSETQSAELLAMRAKYTAQTDAVSIEDPVERGRQLFAQCALCHNSSNQQSVGPSLDDVVGKPIASDPAFDRYSPALLKYAKAEGTWSEEQLDEFLRSPKNLVPGTVMGFDGYKMTEDRAALIAYLKSRK
;
A
#
# COMPACT_ATOMS: atom_id res chain seq x y z
N MET A 1 -6.84 -46.88 -34.42
CA MET A 1 -6.45 -46.33 -33.11
C MET A 1 -5.82 -44.96 -33.35
N SER A 2 -6.60 -43.91 -33.09
CA SER A 2 -6.37 -42.54 -33.56
C SER A 2 -5.43 -41.76 -32.63
N LYS A 3 -4.45 -41.07 -33.20
CA LYS A 3 -3.58 -40.10 -32.52
C LYS A 3 -4.33 -38.77 -32.45
N SER A 4 -4.59 -38.26 -31.25
CA SER A 4 -5.17 -36.92 -31.05
C SER A 4 -4.07 -35.87 -31.04
N THR A 5 -4.14 -34.99 -32.03
CA THR A 5 -3.34 -33.77 -32.17
C THR A 5 -3.88 -32.70 -31.21
N ALA A 6 -3.03 -32.19 -30.32
CA ALA A 6 -3.35 -31.05 -29.48
C ALA A 6 -3.38 -29.77 -30.33
N ILE A 7 -4.53 -29.09 -30.36
CA ILE A 7 -4.70 -27.77 -30.96
C ILE A 7 -4.27 -26.74 -29.92
N ILE A 8 -3.11 -26.13 -30.14
CA ILE A 8 -2.69 -24.91 -29.45
C ILE A 8 -3.44 -23.76 -30.12
N VAL A 9 -4.43 -23.18 -29.41
CA VAL A 9 -5.09 -21.94 -29.84
C VAL A 9 -4.23 -20.78 -29.35
N SER A 10 -3.39 -20.25 -30.24
CA SER A 10 -2.72 -18.96 -30.04
C SER A 10 -3.77 -17.85 -30.20
N ILE A 11 -4.22 -17.27 -29.08
CA ILE A 11 -4.98 -16.02 -29.09
C ILE A 11 -3.98 -14.88 -29.32
N GLY A 12 -3.78 -14.51 -30.58
CA GLY A 12 -3.12 -13.27 -30.94
C GLY A 12 -4.06 -12.10 -30.67
N LEU A 13 -3.83 -11.36 -29.58
CA LEU A 13 -4.46 -10.05 -29.39
C LEU A 13 -3.90 -9.09 -30.45
N LEU A 14 -4.71 -8.77 -31.46
CA LEU A 14 -4.50 -7.57 -32.26
C LEU A 14 -4.78 -6.37 -31.36
N ALA A 15 -3.72 -5.71 -30.86
CA ALA A 15 -3.81 -4.36 -30.35
C ALA A 15 -4.16 -3.42 -31.53
N GLN A 16 -5.46 -3.17 -31.74
CA GLN A 16 -5.88 -2.05 -32.57
C GLN A 16 -5.48 -0.76 -31.85
N SER A 17 -4.51 -0.05 -32.41
CA SER A 17 -4.14 1.30 -32.01
C SER A 17 -5.28 2.26 -32.38
N LEU A 18 -6.25 2.41 -31.49
CA LEU A 18 -7.20 3.52 -31.56
C LEU A 18 -6.43 4.82 -31.24
N SER A 19 -6.11 5.58 -32.29
CA SER A 19 -5.61 6.94 -32.17
C SER A 19 -6.76 7.84 -31.70
N PHE A 20 -6.75 8.20 -30.41
CA PHE A 20 -7.64 9.21 -29.85
C PHE A 20 -6.92 10.56 -29.86
N ALA A 21 -7.61 11.62 -30.28
CA ALA A 21 -7.10 12.99 -30.14
C ALA A 21 -6.87 13.32 -28.64
N PRO A 22 -5.85 14.11 -28.28
CA PRO A 22 -5.61 14.48 -26.88
C PRO A 22 -6.85 15.17 -26.28
N SER A 23 -7.40 14.58 -25.23
CA SER A 23 -8.67 14.95 -24.60
C SER A 23 -8.58 16.21 -23.72
N GLY A 24 -7.38 16.58 -23.29
CA GLY A 24 -7.09 17.81 -22.55
C GLY A 24 -6.62 18.94 -23.47
N PHE A 25 -6.66 20.19 -22.99
CA PHE A 25 -6.10 21.34 -23.74
C PHE A 25 -4.56 21.37 -23.62
N ALA A 26 -3.94 20.24 -23.96
CA ALA A 26 -2.53 19.96 -23.75
C ALA A 26 -1.65 21.10 -24.31
N ALA A 27 -0.62 21.46 -23.53
CA ALA A 27 0.31 22.50 -23.90
C ALA A 27 1.10 22.09 -25.16
N SER A 28 0.89 22.77 -26.28
CA SER A 28 1.83 22.72 -27.40
C SER A 28 3.12 23.43 -26.98
N GLY A 29 4.19 22.68 -26.68
CA GLY A 29 5.49 23.24 -26.28
C GLY A 29 6.09 22.69 -25.00
N GLU A 30 5.81 21.43 -24.63
CA GLU A 30 6.54 20.78 -23.53
C GLU A 30 8.05 20.68 -23.90
N SER A 31 8.84 21.50 -23.20
CA SER A 31 10.29 21.74 -23.40
C SER A 31 11.16 20.48 -23.29
N ALA A 32 12.34 20.51 -23.92
CA ALA A 32 13.44 19.56 -23.75
C ALA A 32 13.90 19.32 -22.28
N ALA A 33 13.36 20.06 -21.31
CA ALA A 33 13.62 19.92 -19.88
C ALA A 33 12.94 18.70 -19.22
N LEU A 34 11.86 18.18 -19.80
CA LEU A 34 11.11 17.06 -19.22
C LEU A 34 11.84 15.72 -19.41
N ARG A 35 11.82 14.86 -18.38
CA ARG A 35 12.19 13.45 -18.58
C ARG A 35 11.10 12.76 -19.37
N ASP A 36 11.49 12.11 -20.46
CA ASP A 36 10.61 11.22 -21.21
C ASP A 36 10.21 10.02 -20.34
N ILE A 37 8.98 10.05 -19.84
CA ILE A 37 8.43 9.03 -18.95
C ILE A 37 8.01 7.77 -19.71
N SER A 38 7.77 7.85 -21.02
CA SER A 38 7.43 6.71 -21.87
C SER A 38 8.59 5.71 -22.01
N LYS A 39 9.83 6.20 -21.84
CA LYS A 39 11.06 5.39 -21.92
C LYS A 39 11.52 4.83 -20.57
N ILE A 40 10.78 5.07 -19.48
CA ILE A 40 11.15 4.56 -18.16
C ILE A 40 10.85 3.06 -18.10
N GLN A 41 11.91 2.26 -18.10
CA GLN A 41 11.82 0.82 -17.91
C GLN A 41 11.64 0.46 -16.43
N VAL A 42 11.07 -0.73 -16.20
CA VAL A 42 11.01 -1.35 -14.88
C VAL A 42 12.43 -1.65 -14.40
N ASP A 43 12.80 -1.04 -13.28
CA ASP A 43 14.07 -1.31 -12.59
C ASP A 43 13.85 -2.46 -11.59
N GLU A 44 14.15 -3.69 -12.03
CA GLU A 44 13.98 -4.90 -11.21
C GLU A 44 14.77 -4.85 -9.90
N ARG A 45 15.93 -4.19 -9.89
CA ARG A 45 16.72 -4.01 -8.68
C ARG A 45 15.97 -3.14 -7.68
N ARG A 46 15.45 -1.99 -8.11
CA ARG A 46 14.63 -1.13 -7.23
C ARG A 46 13.34 -1.80 -6.77
N LEU A 47 12.78 -2.67 -7.62
CA LEU A 47 11.61 -3.45 -7.26
C LEU A 47 11.95 -4.50 -6.20
N THR A 48 13.08 -5.19 -6.34
CA THR A 48 13.62 -6.10 -5.31
C THR A 48 13.87 -5.35 -4.00
N GLU A 49 14.46 -4.15 -4.04
CA GLU A 49 14.62 -3.29 -2.86
C GLU A 49 13.26 -2.92 -2.25
N ALA A 50 12.22 -2.71 -3.07
CA ALA A 50 10.88 -2.45 -2.57
C ALA A 50 10.28 -3.66 -1.86
N VAL A 51 10.37 -4.85 -2.44
CA VAL A 51 9.92 -6.10 -1.81
C VAL A 51 10.69 -6.33 -0.50
N ALA A 52 12.03 -6.26 -0.51
CA ALA A 52 12.85 -6.43 0.69
C ALA A 52 12.51 -5.42 1.81
N SER A 53 12.28 -4.16 1.46
CA SER A 53 11.87 -3.16 2.46
C SER A 53 10.49 -3.44 3.05
N ARG A 54 9.59 -4.06 2.28
CA ARG A 54 8.24 -4.47 2.70
C ARG A 54 8.28 -5.72 3.56
N THR A 55 9.26 -6.60 3.35
CA THR A 55 9.49 -7.79 4.19
C THR A 55 9.64 -7.39 5.65
N LEU A 56 10.45 -6.38 5.96
CA LEU A 56 10.55 -5.86 7.32
C LEU A 56 9.17 -5.40 7.82
N THR A 57 8.51 -4.50 7.10
CA THR A 57 7.32 -3.81 7.62
C THR A 57 6.09 -4.67 7.70
N TRP A 58 5.97 -5.70 6.86
CA TRP A 58 4.85 -6.61 6.90
C TRP A 58 5.04 -7.71 7.95
N LEU A 59 6.21 -8.35 7.97
CA LEU A 59 6.46 -9.46 8.90
C LEU A 59 6.60 -9.00 10.37
N THR A 60 6.96 -7.73 10.60
CA THR A 60 7.14 -7.16 11.96
C THR A 60 6.11 -6.06 12.28
N GLY A 61 5.22 -5.75 11.35
CA GLY A 61 4.24 -4.66 11.47
C GLY A 61 3.00 -5.05 12.26
N ASN A 62 2.03 -4.14 12.24
CA ASN A 62 0.67 -4.38 12.70
C ASN A 62 -0.33 -3.89 11.64
N SER A 63 -1.61 -4.20 11.83
CA SER A 63 -2.64 -3.81 10.86
C SER A 63 -2.81 -2.32 10.67
N ALA A 64 -2.67 -1.52 11.73
CA ALA A 64 -2.74 -0.07 11.59
C ALA A 64 -1.67 0.45 10.63
N ASN A 65 -0.49 -0.18 10.59
CA ASN A 65 0.53 0.13 9.60
C ASN A 65 0.08 -0.22 8.17
N ASN A 66 -0.55 -1.37 7.97
CA ASN A 66 -1.03 -1.85 6.67
C ASN A 66 -2.23 -1.04 6.15
N ASP A 67 -3.13 -0.65 7.05
CA ASP A 67 -4.34 0.11 6.77
C ASP A 67 -4.04 1.58 6.49
N TYR A 68 -2.97 2.12 7.07
CA TYR A 68 -2.58 3.51 6.82
C TYR A 68 -2.31 3.77 5.33
N ILE A 69 -3.07 4.70 4.78
CA ILE A 69 -2.86 5.26 3.44
C ILE A 69 -2.96 6.79 3.50
N SER A 70 -1.97 7.47 2.93
CA SER A 70 -2.00 8.94 2.89
C SER A 70 -3.10 9.43 1.95
N VAL A 71 -3.76 10.53 2.32
CA VAL A 71 -4.68 11.29 1.46
C VAL A 71 -4.12 11.45 0.04
N GLY A 72 -4.95 11.20 -0.97
CA GLY A 72 -4.58 11.31 -2.38
C GLY A 72 -3.77 10.13 -2.93
N ARG A 73 -3.78 8.98 -2.25
CA ARG A 73 -3.16 7.74 -2.72
C ARG A 73 -4.15 6.75 -3.33
N LEU A 74 -5.43 6.84 -2.99
CA LEU A 74 -6.51 6.13 -3.69
C LEU A 74 -6.93 6.88 -4.95
N ALA A 75 -7.43 6.14 -5.94
CA ALA A 75 -7.75 6.63 -7.27
C ALA A 75 -6.60 7.48 -7.82
N ASN A 76 -5.40 6.89 -7.86
CA ASN A 76 -4.18 7.58 -8.29
C ASN A 76 -4.11 7.69 -9.83
N PHE A 77 -5.22 8.15 -10.39
CA PHE A 77 -5.39 8.55 -11.79
C PHE A 77 -4.96 10.01 -11.95
N PHE A 78 -5.25 10.64 -13.09
CA PHE A 78 -5.10 12.09 -13.28
C PHE A 78 -3.66 12.61 -13.48
N GLY A 79 -2.70 11.75 -13.83
CA GLY A 79 -1.40 12.14 -14.38
C GLY A 79 -0.40 12.86 -13.46
N PHE A 80 -0.75 13.12 -12.19
CA PHE A 80 0.14 13.80 -11.24
C PHE A 80 1.41 13.00 -10.94
N VAL A 81 1.36 11.67 -11.06
CA VAL A 81 2.53 10.80 -10.91
C VAL A 81 3.54 11.08 -12.01
N GLY A 82 3.10 10.99 -13.26
CA GLY A 82 3.95 11.26 -14.41
C GLY A 82 4.54 12.67 -14.28
N LEU A 83 3.73 13.66 -13.90
CA LEU A 83 4.16 15.05 -13.74
C LEU A 83 5.35 15.16 -12.78
N ARG A 84 5.25 14.51 -11.61
CA ARG A 84 6.30 14.51 -10.60
C ARG A 84 7.55 13.74 -11.02
N VAL A 85 7.39 12.66 -11.80
CA VAL A 85 8.54 11.88 -12.28
C VAL A 85 9.27 12.63 -13.40
N ALA A 86 8.50 13.28 -14.27
CA ALA A 86 9.02 14.00 -15.42
C ALA A 86 9.75 15.30 -15.02
N SER A 87 9.30 15.98 -13.95
CA SER A 87 9.85 17.25 -13.48
C SER A 87 11.27 17.17 -12.92
N ARG A 88 11.79 16.00 -12.56
CA ARG A 88 13.12 15.80 -11.94
C ARG A 88 13.35 16.46 -10.57
N HIS A 89 12.46 17.34 -10.09
CA HIS A 89 12.43 17.88 -8.73
C HIS A 89 11.11 17.64 -8.00
N SER A 90 11.10 17.92 -6.69
CA SER A 90 9.91 17.77 -5.85
C SER A 90 8.86 18.85 -6.15
N LEU A 91 7.64 18.43 -6.44
CA LEU A 91 6.49 19.30 -6.64
C LEU A 91 5.74 19.56 -5.33
N LYS A 92 5.57 20.83 -4.96
CA LYS A 92 4.80 21.23 -3.77
C LYS A 92 3.30 21.24 -4.08
N ARG A 93 2.62 20.14 -3.76
CA ARG A 93 1.17 19.95 -4.02
C ARG A 93 0.30 21.11 -3.49
N SER A 94 0.59 21.62 -2.30
CA SER A 94 -0.14 22.76 -1.72
C SER A 94 -0.04 24.03 -2.55
N ARG A 95 1.14 24.31 -3.10
CA ARG A 95 1.37 25.46 -3.97
C ARG A 95 0.65 25.31 -5.31
N ILE A 96 0.77 24.14 -5.94
CA ILE A 96 0.03 23.81 -7.16
C ILE A 96 -1.47 24.01 -6.95
N ALA A 97 -2.02 23.48 -5.86
CA ALA A 97 -3.42 23.62 -5.53
C ALA A 97 -3.85 25.09 -5.34
N GLN A 98 -3.05 25.88 -4.63
CA GLN A 98 -3.32 27.30 -4.40
C GLN A 98 -3.36 28.10 -5.69
N GLU A 99 -2.35 27.93 -6.55
CA GLU A 99 -2.27 28.62 -7.85
C GLU A 99 -3.43 28.16 -8.77
N THR A 100 -3.74 26.86 -8.79
CA THR A 100 -4.87 26.32 -9.56
C THR A 100 -6.19 26.94 -9.10
N LEU A 101 -6.46 26.98 -7.79
CA LEU A 101 -7.67 27.56 -7.24
C LEU A 101 -7.80 29.06 -7.48
N SER A 102 -6.68 29.79 -7.60
CA SER A 102 -6.71 31.23 -7.91
C SER A 102 -7.16 31.54 -9.35
N VAL A 103 -7.03 30.58 -10.27
CA VAL A 103 -7.50 30.72 -11.65
C VAL A 103 -9.01 30.46 -11.78
N LEU A 104 -9.56 29.58 -10.94
CA LEU A 104 -10.98 29.20 -10.98
C LEU A 104 -11.88 30.34 -10.49
N ASN A 105 -13.06 30.51 -11.10
CA ASN A 105 -14.09 31.44 -10.63
C ASN A 105 -14.86 30.90 -9.41
N GLU A 106 -15.77 31.67 -8.84
CA GLU A 106 -16.51 31.29 -7.63
C GLU A 106 -17.31 29.99 -7.80
N ARG A 107 -18.02 29.83 -8.93
CA ARG A 107 -18.82 28.63 -9.22
C ARG A 107 -17.93 27.38 -9.35
N GLN A 108 -16.82 27.50 -10.08
CA GLN A 108 -15.86 26.40 -10.26
C GLN A 108 -15.19 26.00 -8.93
N ARG A 109 -14.84 26.96 -8.08
CA ARG A 109 -14.32 26.68 -6.73
C ARG A 109 -15.37 26.02 -5.83
N ALA A 110 -16.63 26.44 -5.93
CA ALA A 110 -17.71 25.80 -5.18
C ALA A 110 -17.90 24.33 -5.59
N ALA A 111 -17.77 24.01 -6.89
CA ALA A 111 -17.78 22.64 -7.38
C ALA A 111 -16.60 21.82 -6.82
N MET A 112 -15.38 22.37 -6.82
CA MET A 112 -14.21 21.71 -6.20
C MET A 112 -14.39 21.44 -4.70
N VAL A 113 -15.06 22.34 -3.97
CA VAL A 113 -15.37 22.14 -2.55
C VAL A 113 -16.44 21.08 -2.37
N SER A 114 -17.48 21.06 -3.20
CA SER A 114 -18.56 20.05 -3.13
C SER A 114 -18.01 18.65 -3.40
N LEU A 115 -17.08 18.53 -4.36
CA LEU A 115 -16.38 17.27 -4.67
C LEU A 115 -15.69 16.62 -3.46
N VAL A 116 -15.26 17.40 -2.47
CA VAL A 116 -14.67 16.85 -1.24
C VAL A 116 -15.69 15.99 -0.48
N HIS A 117 -16.97 16.37 -0.51
CA HIS A 117 -18.06 15.64 0.11
C HIS A 117 -18.66 14.60 -0.84
N ASP A 118 -18.86 14.95 -2.11
CA ASP A 118 -19.52 14.09 -3.10
C ASP A 118 -18.74 12.78 -3.37
N GLN A 119 -17.42 12.78 -3.17
CA GLN A 119 -16.59 11.58 -3.34
C GLN A 119 -16.59 10.63 -2.13
N MET A 120 -17.18 11.02 -0.99
CA MET A 120 -16.98 10.32 0.28
C MET A 120 -17.47 8.89 0.29
N ASP A 121 -18.59 8.59 -0.36
CA ASP A 121 -19.14 7.24 -0.37
C ASP A 121 -18.24 6.30 -1.19
N ALA A 122 -17.88 6.69 -2.42
CA ALA A 122 -16.93 5.95 -3.24
C ALA A 122 -15.55 5.80 -2.57
N LEU A 123 -15.10 6.83 -1.82
CA LEU A 123 -13.86 6.75 -1.05
C LEU A 123 -13.95 5.69 0.07
N LYS A 124 -15.06 5.65 0.82
CA LYS A 124 -15.26 4.67 1.89
C LYS A 124 -15.33 3.25 1.35
N GLU A 125 -16.02 3.04 0.23
CA GLU A 125 -16.11 1.73 -0.42
C GLU A 125 -14.72 1.24 -0.87
N ALA A 126 -13.91 2.11 -1.49
CA ALA A 126 -12.54 1.78 -1.87
C ALA A 126 -11.65 1.49 -0.64
N GLN A 127 -11.84 2.22 0.46
CA GLN A 127 -11.14 1.97 1.73
C GLN A 127 -11.53 0.64 2.35
N GLN A 128 -12.82 0.31 2.35
CA GLN A 128 -13.35 -0.94 2.88
C GLN A 128 -12.84 -2.15 2.08
N ALA A 129 -12.93 -2.11 0.75
CA ALA A 129 -12.41 -3.20 -0.09
C ALA A 129 -10.89 -3.39 0.10
N ARG A 130 -10.14 -2.29 0.26
CA ARG A 130 -8.71 -2.37 0.61
C ARG A 130 -8.48 -3.00 1.98
N HIS A 131 -9.30 -2.67 2.97
CA HIS A 131 -9.21 -3.22 4.32
C HIS A 131 -9.43 -4.74 4.28
N GLU A 132 -10.38 -5.24 3.49
CA GLU A 132 -10.63 -6.67 3.31
C GLU A 132 -9.43 -7.40 2.70
N MET A 133 -8.79 -6.83 1.66
CA MET A 133 -7.52 -7.37 1.14
C MET A 133 -6.44 -7.43 2.23
N ASN A 134 -6.31 -6.39 3.06
CA ASN A 134 -5.34 -6.38 4.15
C ASN A 134 -5.66 -7.45 5.21
N ARG A 135 -6.93 -7.65 5.58
CA ARG A 135 -7.34 -8.72 6.50
C ARG A 135 -6.94 -10.10 5.95
N ALA A 136 -7.17 -10.35 4.67
CA ALA A 136 -6.76 -11.59 4.01
C ALA A 136 -5.24 -11.79 4.03
N LEU A 137 -4.44 -10.76 3.75
CA LEU A 137 -2.98 -10.82 3.87
C LEU A 137 -2.52 -11.12 5.30
N GLU A 138 -3.19 -10.56 6.30
CA GLU A 138 -2.85 -10.82 7.69
C GLU A 138 -3.29 -12.21 8.15
N GLY A 139 -4.39 -12.74 7.60
CA GLY A 139 -4.78 -14.14 7.79
C GLY A 139 -3.65 -15.09 7.39
N LEU A 140 -2.96 -14.82 6.27
CA LEU A 140 -1.77 -15.58 5.88
C LEU A 140 -0.64 -15.52 6.92
N LEU A 141 -0.43 -14.36 7.56
CA LEU A 141 0.55 -14.24 8.65
C LEU A 141 0.15 -15.08 9.86
N ALA A 142 -1.14 -15.14 10.15
CA ALA A 142 -1.75 -15.88 11.25
C ALA A 142 -1.99 -17.38 10.96
N PHE A 143 -1.55 -17.88 9.80
CA PHE A 143 -1.75 -19.25 9.33
C PHE A 143 -3.22 -19.62 9.07
N GLU A 144 -4.07 -18.64 8.78
CA GLU A 144 -5.46 -18.86 8.36
C GLU A 144 -5.53 -19.31 6.89
N PRO A 145 -6.54 -20.12 6.52
CA PRO A 145 -6.68 -20.61 5.16
C PRO A 145 -7.18 -19.49 4.23
N VAL A 146 -6.26 -18.85 3.52
CA VAL A 146 -6.56 -17.87 2.48
C VAL A 146 -6.10 -18.43 1.14
N THR A 147 -7.02 -18.58 0.19
CA THR A 147 -6.72 -19.05 -1.17
C THR A 147 -6.34 -17.89 -2.09
N LYS A 148 -5.53 -18.15 -3.12
CA LYS A 148 -5.18 -17.15 -4.14
C LYS A 148 -6.45 -16.64 -4.83
N GLU A 149 -7.38 -17.54 -5.17
CA GLU A 149 -8.61 -17.25 -5.89
C GLU A 149 -9.45 -16.21 -5.13
N ARG A 150 -9.70 -16.46 -3.83
CA ARG A 150 -10.39 -15.50 -2.97
C ARG A 150 -9.67 -14.15 -2.88
N PHE A 151 -8.34 -14.15 -2.81
CA PHE A 151 -7.58 -12.90 -2.74
C PHE A 151 -7.68 -12.09 -4.05
N ILE A 152 -7.71 -12.77 -5.20
CA ILE A 152 -7.94 -12.14 -6.50
C ILE A 152 -9.34 -11.54 -6.59
N GLU A 153 -10.38 -12.22 -6.07
CA GLU A 153 -11.74 -11.66 -6.00
C GLU A 153 -11.78 -10.35 -5.20
N LEU A 154 -11.17 -10.32 -4.01
CA LEU A 154 -11.03 -9.09 -3.21
C LEU A 154 -10.29 -7.99 -3.99
N GLY A 155 -9.28 -8.37 -4.78
CA GLY A 155 -8.59 -7.48 -5.71
C GLY A 155 -9.52 -6.84 -6.74
N ARG A 156 -10.38 -7.65 -7.37
CA ARG A 156 -11.37 -7.18 -8.36
C ARG A 156 -12.34 -6.18 -7.73
N ASP A 157 -12.83 -6.49 -6.53
CA ASP A 157 -13.72 -5.59 -5.79
C ASP A 157 -13.00 -4.28 -5.45
N TYR A 158 -11.77 -4.35 -4.94
CA TYR A 158 -10.95 -3.17 -4.65
C TYR A 158 -10.72 -2.31 -5.91
N GLY A 159 -10.31 -2.90 -7.02
CA GLY A 159 -10.06 -2.19 -8.26
C GLY A 159 -11.31 -1.54 -8.86
N SER A 160 -12.46 -2.21 -8.79
CA SER A 160 -13.75 -1.64 -9.22
C SER A 160 -14.13 -0.42 -8.37
N ASN A 161 -13.99 -0.50 -7.04
CA ASN A 161 -14.27 0.62 -6.15
C ASN A 161 -13.29 1.78 -6.34
N GLU A 162 -12.00 1.50 -6.56
CA GLU A 162 -11.02 2.54 -6.86
C GLU A 162 -11.34 3.26 -8.19
N ALA A 163 -11.77 2.51 -9.20
CA ALA A 163 -12.19 3.05 -10.49
C ALA A 163 -13.46 3.92 -10.37
N GLU A 164 -14.42 3.56 -9.52
CA GLU A 164 -15.62 4.37 -9.26
C GLU A 164 -15.27 5.70 -8.57
N LEU A 165 -14.38 5.68 -7.57
CA LEU A 165 -13.84 6.92 -6.99
C LEU A 165 -13.15 7.78 -8.08
N GLY A 166 -12.41 7.14 -8.98
CA GLY A 166 -11.82 7.79 -10.16
C GLY A 166 -12.88 8.44 -11.06
N ARG A 167 -14.01 7.77 -11.30
CA ARG A 167 -15.11 8.28 -12.12
C ARG A 167 -15.77 9.52 -11.53
N VAL A 168 -16.05 9.52 -10.22
CA VAL A 168 -16.65 10.69 -9.52
C VAL A 168 -15.75 11.92 -9.66
N LEU A 169 -14.44 11.75 -9.44
CA LEU A 169 -13.45 12.81 -9.62
C LEU A 169 -13.37 13.28 -11.08
N ALA A 170 -13.27 12.34 -12.04
CA ALA A 170 -13.16 12.64 -13.46
C ALA A 170 -14.37 13.42 -13.98
N GLN A 171 -15.59 13.00 -13.63
CA GLN A 171 -16.82 13.66 -14.05
C GLN A 171 -16.84 15.12 -13.59
N THR A 172 -16.56 15.38 -12.31
CA THR A 172 -16.56 16.75 -11.78
C THR A 172 -15.46 17.59 -12.40
N PHE A 173 -14.27 17.02 -12.65
CA PHE A 173 -13.22 17.73 -13.36
C PHE A 173 -13.60 18.07 -14.79
N GLY A 174 -14.26 17.15 -15.50
CA GLY A 174 -14.81 17.38 -16.84
C GLY A 174 -15.82 18.51 -16.87
N ASP A 175 -16.79 18.48 -15.94
CA ASP A 175 -17.83 19.50 -15.82
C ASP A 175 -17.23 20.90 -15.56
N ILE A 176 -16.21 21.00 -14.71
CA ILE A 176 -15.46 22.25 -14.50
C ILE A 176 -14.71 22.64 -15.77
N ALA A 177 -13.99 21.71 -16.40
CA ALA A 177 -13.16 21.96 -17.58
C ALA A 177 -13.96 22.51 -18.77
N GLN A 178 -15.19 22.05 -18.95
CA GLN A 178 -16.11 22.53 -19.98
C GLN A 178 -16.52 24.00 -19.78
N THR A 179 -16.43 24.53 -18.57
CA THR A 179 -16.78 25.92 -18.25
C THR A 179 -15.59 26.88 -18.21
N LEU A 180 -14.36 26.39 -18.44
CA LEU A 180 -13.16 27.22 -18.40
C LEU A 180 -13.12 28.19 -19.59
N SER A 181 -12.84 29.47 -19.32
CA SER A 181 -12.53 30.43 -20.38
C SER A 181 -11.17 30.13 -21.03
N THR A 182 -10.92 30.72 -22.20
CA THR A 182 -9.62 30.65 -22.87
C THR A 182 -8.49 31.12 -21.96
N ASP A 183 -8.67 32.25 -21.26
CA ASP A 183 -7.68 32.80 -20.33
C ASP A 183 -7.38 31.85 -19.17
N GLN A 184 -8.42 31.20 -18.62
CA GLN A 184 -8.24 30.22 -17.55
C GLN A 184 -7.44 29.01 -18.04
N LYS A 185 -7.73 28.50 -19.24
CA LYS A 185 -6.97 27.38 -19.83
C LYS A 185 -5.50 27.75 -20.03
N GLN A 186 -5.23 28.93 -20.56
CA GLN A 186 -3.86 29.44 -20.73
C GLN A 186 -3.13 29.60 -19.39
N ALA A 187 -3.79 30.15 -18.37
CA ALA A 187 -3.22 30.32 -17.04
C ALA A 187 -2.91 28.98 -16.36
N LEU A 188 -3.80 27.98 -16.46
CA LEU A 188 -3.55 26.64 -15.93
C LEU A 188 -2.36 25.97 -16.64
N THR A 189 -2.27 26.10 -17.96
CA THR A 189 -1.12 25.60 -18.73
C THR A 189 0.19 26.29 -18.28
N ALA A 190 0.18 27.61 -18.09
CA ALA A 190 1.36 28.34 -17.60
C ALA A 190 1.80 27.88 -16.21
N ILE A 191 0.84 27.63 -15.30
CA ILE A 191 1.13 27.07 -13.97
C ILE A 191 1.82 25.71 -14.12
N ARG A 192 1.26 24.79 -14.92
CA ARG A 192 1.87 23.46 -15.15
C ARG A 192 3.32 23.61 -15.64
N VAL A 193 3.54 24.42 -16.67
CA VAL A 193 4.88 24.65 -17.26
C VAL A 193 5.85 25.16 -16.20
N ALA A 194 5.48 26.17 -15.41
CA ALA A 194 6.34 26.75 -14.38
C ALA A 194 6.72 25.73 -13.27
N HIS A 195 5.79 24.87 -12.86
CA HIS A 195 6.08 23.82 -11.88
C HIS A 195 6.99 22.74 -12.44
N VAL A 196 6.82 22.41 -13.71
CA VAL A 196 7.59 21.40 -14.41
C VAL A 196 9.01 21.87 -14.73
N SER A 197 9.20 23.13 -15.13
CA SER A 197 10.51 23.73 -15.42
C SER A 197 11.31 24.07 -14.16
N GLY A 198 10.66 24.11 -13.00
CA GLY A 198 11.27 24.52 -11.74
C GLY A 198 11.28 26.03 -11.51
N GLU A 199 10.78 26.81 -12.47
CA GLU A 199 10.69 28.29 -12.43
C GLU A 199 9.66 28.77 -11.40
N ALA A 200 8.68 27.94 -11.04
CA ALA A 200 7.72 28.24 -9.98
C ALA A 200 8.39 28.47 -8.60
N GLN A 201 9.68 28.21 -8.42
CA GLN A 201 10.35 28.43 -7.13
C GLN A 201 10.46 29.91 -6.71
N GLN A 202 10.30 30.90 -7.61
CA GLN A 202 10.71 32.30 -7.34
C GLN A 202 9.60 33.38 -7.29
N GLY A 203 8.32 33.07 -7.55
CA GLY A 203 7.23 34.08 -7.61
C GLY A 203 6.34 34.18 -6.37
N SER A 204 5.86 35.40 -6.07
CA SER A 204 5.08 35.85 -4.90
C SER A 204 3.81 35.04 -4.60
N GLY A 205 3.59 34.75 -3.31
CA GLY A 205 2.39 34.07 -2.82
C GLY A 205 1.11 34.81 -3.18
N ALA A 206 0.27 34.19 -4.02
CA ALA A 206 -1.08 34.65 -4.27
C ALA A 206 -1.84 34.71 -2.93
N GLY A 207 -2.46 35.86 -2.64
CA GLY A 207 -3.21 36.10 -1.41
C GLY A 207 -4.17 34.97 -1.09
N GLY A 208 -4.24 34.59 0.19
CA GLY A 208 -4.97 33.41 0.64
C GLY A 208 -6.41 33.39 0.14
N LEU A 209 -6.77 32.35 -0.62
CA LEU A 209 -8.14 32.11 -1.01
C LEU A 209 -9.02 32.03 0.25
N ARG A 210 -10.04 32.88 0.34
CA ARG A 210 -11.12 32.77 1.33
C ARG A 210 -11.98 31.55 0.98
N LEU A 211 -11.49 30.36 1.30
CA LEU A 211 -12.27 29.12 1.28
C LEU A 211 -13.23 29.13 2.49
N LYS A 212 -14.40 28.49 2.36
CA LYS A 212 -15.34 28.29 3.48
C LYS A 212 -14.60 27.70 4.70
N LYS A 213 -15.17 27.82 5.91
CA LYS A 213 -14.63 27.14 7.12
C LYS A 213 -14.66 25.62 6.92
N LEU A 214 -13.62 25.08 6.29
CA LEU A 214 -13.41 23.65 6.07
C LEU A 214 -12.67 23.02 7.25
N SER A 215 -12.95 21.73 7.51
CA SER A 215 -12.20 20.92 8.45
C SER A 215 -10.73 20.78 8.01
N LYS A 216 -9.84 20.35 8.91
CA LYS A 216 -8.43 20.09 8.55
C LYS A 216 -8.31 18.98 7.50
N ALA A 217 -9.19 17.96 7.57
CA ALA A 217 -9.22 16.86 6.61
C ALA A 217 -9.69 17.36 5.23
N ASP A 218 -10.79 18.10 5.18
CA ASP A 218 -11.37 18.65 3.96
C ASP A 218 -10.39 19.59 3.26
N LYS A 219 -9.63 20.40 4.01
CA LYS A 219 -8.56 21.24 3.43
C LYS A 219 -7.48 20.42 2.76
N LYS A 220 -7.08 19.30 3.36
CA LYS A 220 -6.06 18.39 2.82
C LYS A 220 -6.57 17.69 1.56
N GLU A 221 -7.84 17.29 1.56
CA GLU A 221 -8.48 16.69 0.39
C GLU A 221 -8.66 17.71 -0.73
N LEU A 222 -9.11 18.93 -0.43
CA LEU A 222 -9.20 20.01 -1.41
C LEU A 222 -7.85 20.29 -2.08
N VAL A 223 -6.76 20.34 -1.31
CA VAL A 223 -5.40 20.45 -1.86
C VAL A 223 -5.07 19.26 -2.77
N ASN A 224 -5.50 18.05 -2.42
CA ASN A 224 -5.29 16.87 -3.24
C ASN A 224 -6.04 16.96 -4.58
N VAL A 225 -7.36 17.18 -4.54
CA VAL A 225 -8.18 17.23 -5.76
C VAL A 225 -7.83 18.42 -6.64
N SER A 226 -7.50 19.59 -6.09
CA SER A 226 -7.09 20.76 -6.89
C SER A 226 -5.78 20.53 -7.63
N ALA A 227 -4.80 19.85 -7.01
CA ALA A 227 -3.56 19.51 -7.70
C ALA A 227 -3.77 18.46 -8.81
N ARG A 228 -4.68 17.50 -8.59
CA ARG A 228 -5.08 16.51 -9.60
C ARG A 228 -5.84 17.15 -10.75
N PHE A 229 -6.71 18.13 -10.47
CA PHE A 229 -7.43 18.87 -11.49
C PHE A 229 -6.48 19.55 -12.49
N LEU A 230 -5.42 20.20 -11.99
CA LEU A 230 -4.40 20.77 -12.86
C LEU A 230 -3.79 19.70 -13.76
N SER A 231 -3.27 18.62 -13.18
CA SER A 231 -2.57 17.59 -13.95
C SER A 231 -3.48 16.86 -14.94
N TRP A 232 -4.76 16.69 -14.62
CA TRP A 232 -5.76 16.10 -15.51
C TRP A 232 -6.10 16.99 -16.71
N THR A 233 -6.40 18.27 -16.45
CA THR A 233 -6.91 19.18 -17.49
C THR A 233 -5.82 19.72 -18.42
N THR A 234 -4.57 19.72 -17.95
CA THR A 234 -3.40 20.22 -18.70
C THR A 234 -2.44 19.11 -19.13
N GLY A 235 -2.71 17.86 -18.74
CA GLY A 235 -1.85 16.70 -19.00
C GLY A 235 -2.01 16.11 -20.40
N SER A 236 -1.03 15.31 -20.80
CA SER A 236 -1.12 14.44 -21.97
C SER A 236 -1.59 13.04 -21.57
N GLN A 237 -2.00 12.26 -22.57
CA GLN A 237 -2.31 10.83 -22.41
C GLN A 237 -1.15 10.07 -21.75
N GLU A 238 0.09 10.32 -22.16
CA GLU A 238 1.27 9.67 -21.59
C GLU A 238 1.40 9.90 -20.08
N PHE A 239 1.12 11.13 -19.62
CA PHE A 239 1.11 11.45 -18.19
C PHE A 239 0.00 10.70 -17.46
N ASN A 240 -1.19 10.66 -18.04
CA ASN A 240 -2.36 10.03 -17.45
C ASN A 240 -2.20 8.53 -17.34
N ASP A 241 -1.61 7.88 -18.35
CA ASP A 241 -1.40 6.43 -18.44
C ASP A 241 -0.24 5.96 -17.54
N PHE A 242 0.71 6.85 -17.23
CA PHE A 242 1.92 6.52 -16.46
C PHE A 242 1.67 6.12 -15.00
N GLU A 243 2.31 5.03 -14.59
CA GLU A 243 2.49 4.65 -13.18
C GLU A 243 3.88 4.05 -12.95
N VAL A 244 4.31 3.94 -11.69
CA VAL A 244 5.60 3.35 -11.32
C VAL A 244 5.37 1.95 -10.73
N VAL A 245 6.12 0.98 -11.24
CA VAL A 245 6.15 -0.39 -10.72
C VAL A 245 6.40 -0.42 -9.20
N GLY A 246 5.66 -1.26 -8.49
CA GLY A 246 5.70 -1.36 -7.02
C GLY A 246 4.94 -0.25 -6.28
N LYS A 247 4.31 0.71 -6.96
CA LYS A 247 3.20 1.46 -6.36
C LYS A 247 1.87 0.72 -6.40
N PRO A 248 1.55 -0.10 -7.40
CA PRO A 248 0.59 -1.18 -7.18
C PRO A 248 1.11 -2.02 -6.00
N SER A 249 0.20 -2.60 -5.22
CA SER A 249 0.51 -3.44 -4.06
C SER A 249 1.06 -2.67 -2.83
N GLN A 250 0.48 -1.53 -2.46
CA GLN A 250 0.83 -0.84 -1.20
C GLN A 250 0.07 -1.40 0.02
N HIS A 251 0.12 -2.71 0.26
CA HIS A 251 -0.56 -3.36 1.40
C HIS A 251 0.35 -3.66 2.60
N PHE A 252 1.66 -3.53 2.41
CA PHE A 252 2.68 -4.07 3.32
C PHE A 252 3.27 -3.04 4.32
N GLY A 253 2.49 -2.06 4.76
CA GLY A 253 2.82 -1.20 5.90
C GLY A 253 3.98 -0.18 5.77
N PHE A 254 4.73 -0.19 4.65
CA PHE A 254 5.94 0.66 4.53
C PHE A 254 5.66 2.17 4.61
N VAL A 255 4.47 2.63 4.27
CA VAL A 255 4.12 4.05 4.36
C VAL A 255 4.04 4.49 5.83
N ALA A 256 3.46 3.66 6.70
CA ALA A 256 3.35 3.94 8.13
C ALA A 256 4.73 3.96 8.81
N LEU A 257 5.67 3.10 8.40
CA LEU A 257 7.06 3.11 8.89
C LEU A 257 7.70 4.50 8.85
N ARG A 258 7.40 5.31 7.82
CA ARG A 258 7.94 6.67 7.67
C ARG A 258 7.30 7.70 8.59
N ILE A 259 6.12 7.41 9.10
CA ILE A 259 5.34 8.29 9.97
C ILE A 259 5.66 7.96 11.42
N ASP A 260 5.72 6.66 11.73
CA ASP A 260 6.11 6.16 13.04
C ASP A 260 7.57 6.54 13.37
N SER A 261 8.42 6.66 12.35
CA SER A 261 9.79 7.12 12.53
C SER A 261 9.80 8.64 12.70
N ASN A 262 10.19 9.12 13.87
CA ASN A 262 10.47 10.54 14.13
C ASN A 262 11.64 11.12 13.29
N HIS A 263 12.13 10.39 12.27
CA HIS A 263 13.17 10.77 11.33
C HIS A 263 12.87 10.26 9.91
N GLY A 264 13.60 10.74 8.89
CA GLY A 264 13.39 10.29 7.52
C GLY A 264 13.79 8.83 7.29
N VAL A 265 12.87 8.00 6.80
CA VAL A 265 13.15 6.58 6.43
C VAL A 265 13.28 6.41 4.91
N LYS A 266 14.49 6.02 4.50
CA LYS A 266 14.85 5.72 3.10
C LYS A 266 14.63 4.24 2.81
N ARG A 267 13.85 3.94 1.77
CA ARG A 267 13.53 2.57 1.33
C ARG A 267 14.77 1.72 1.08
N GLY A 268 15.72 2.22 0.27
CA GLY A 268 16.94 1.48 -0.04
C GLY A 268 17.82 1.20 1.18
N ALA A 269 17.77 2.04 2.23
CA ALA A 269 18.52 1.80 3.46
C ALA A 269 17.91 0.66 4.28
N VAL A 270 16.58 0.59 4.36
CA VAL A 270 15.87 -0.53 4.99
C VAL A 270 16.08 -1.81 4.19
N ALA A 271 15.93 -1.75 2.88
CA ALA A 271 16.13 -2.88 1.98
C ALA A 271 17.54 -3.48 2.10
N LYS A 272 18.57 -2.62 2.18
CA LYS A 272 19.96 -3.05 2.38
C LYS A 272 20.13 -3.82 3.70
N GLN A 273 19.60 -3.28 4.81
CA GLN A 273 19.68 -3.95 6.11
C GLN A 273 18.96 -5.30 6.11
N VAL A 274 17.78 -5.38 5.48
CA VAL A 274 17.07 -6.67 5.35
C VAL A 274 17.88 -7.65 4.50
N MET A 275 18.42 -7.23 3.36
CA MET A 275 19.20 -8.12 2.50
C MET A 275 20.51 -8.58 3.14
N GLU A 276 21.12 -7.79 4.03
CA GLU A 276 22.36 -8.16 4.74
C GLU A 276 22.19 -9.35 5.69
N ILE A 277 20.99 -9.54 6.24
CA ILE A 277 20.71 -10.63 7.18
C ILE A 277 20.18 -11.89 6.49
N LEU A 278 19.69 -11.78 5.25
CA LEU A 278 19.10 -12.90 4.50
C LEU A 278 20.16 -13.73 3.78
N THR A 279 19.88 -15.02 3.61
CA THR A 279 20.69 -15.93 2.78
C THR A 279 20.47 -15.64 1.29
N PRO A 280 21.39 -16.08 0.40
CA PRO A 280 21.19 -15.95 -1.05
C PRO A 280 19.87 -16.54 -1.53
N SER A 281 19.48 -17.72 -1.03
CA SER A 281 18.22 -18.37 -1.42
C SER A 281 16.98 -17.59 -0.95
N GLN A 282 17.02 -16.98 0.24
CA GLN A 282 15.95 -16.09 0.71
C GLN A 282 15.84 -14.83 -0.15
N ILE A 283 16.98 -14.23 -0.53
CA ILE A 283 17.01 -13.06 -1.43
C ILE A 283 16.46 -13.42 -2.81
N ASP A 284 16.77 -14.61 -3.32
CA ASP A 284 16.25 -15.10 -4.60
C ASP A 284 14.71 -15.17 -4.59
N ARG A 285 14.08 -15.60 -3.50
CA ARG A 285 12.60 -15.55 -3.35
C ARG A 285 12.04 -14.14 -3.55
N LEU A 286 12.67 -13.14 -2.93
CA LEU A 286 12.24 -11.74 -3.07
C LEU A 286 12.47 -11.21 -4.50
N ARG A 287 13.53 -11.66 -5.17
CA ARG A 287 13.82 -11.34 -6.57
C ARG A 287 12.80 -11.98 -7.51
N ASP A 288 12.40 -13.23 -7.27
CA ASP A 288 11.40 -13.93 -8.08
C ASP A 288 10.05 -13.19 -8.05
N ALA A 289 9.62 -12.72 -6.88
CA ALA A 289 8.44 -11.86 -6.76
C ALA A 289 8.59 -10.53 -7.50
N ALA A 290 9.77 -9.89 -7.41
CA ALA A 290 10.05 -8.67 -8.17
C ALA A 290 9.99 -8.90 -9.68
N GLN A 291 10.54 -10.00 -10.19
CA GLN A 291 10.49 -10.37 -11.60
C GLN A 291 9.07 -10.69 -12.06
N HIS A 292 8.28 -11.37 -11.23
CA HIS A 292 6.86 -11.62 -11.50
C HIS A 292 6.10 -10.30 -11.66
N ASN A 293 6.25 -9.36 -10.71
CA ASN A 293 5.66 -8.03 -10.81
C ASN A 293 6.12 -7.28 -12.06
N ALA A 294 7.39 -7.37 -12.43
CA ALA A 294 7.91 -6.73 -13.63
C ALA A 294 7.27 -7.29 -14.92
N ARG A 295 6.90 -8.57 -14.94
CA ARG A 295 6.22 -9.22 -16.07
C ARG A 295 4.74 -8.86 -16.18
N GLU A 296 4.02 -8.71 -15.06
CA GLU A 296 2.59 -8.35 -15.05
C GLU A 296 2.34 -6.85 -15.24
N PHE A 297 3.29 -6.00 -14.82
CA PHE A 297 3.12 -4.55 -14.83
C PHE A 297 2.77 -3.93 -16.21
N PRO A 298 3.30 -4.41 -17.36
CA PRO A 298 2.86 -3.91 -18.68
C PRO A 298 1.38 -4.14 -18.98
N GLU A 299 0.81 -5.27 -18.54
CA GLU A 299 -0.61 -5.56 -18.69
C GLU A 299 -1.45 -4.63 -17.81
N PHE A 300 -1.02 -4.42 -16.56
CA PHE A 300 -1.60 -3.41 -15.66
C PHE A 300 -1.64 -2.04 -16.34
N LEU A 301 -0.54 -1.57 -16.93
CA LEU A 301 -0.50 -0.28 -17.63
C LEU A 301 -1.45 -0.24 -18.84
N THR A 302 -1.60 -1.36 -19.55
CA THR A 302 -2.48 -1.47 -20.72
C THR A 302 -3.95 -1.31 -20.32
N VAL A 303 -4.43 -2.07 -19.33
CA VAL A 303 -5.82 -1.97 -18.86
C VAL A 303 -6.06 -0.60 -18.21
N ARG A 304 -5.09 -0.10 -17.46
CA ARG A 304 -5.14 1.24 -16.86
C ARG A 304 -5.27 2.34 -17.91
N ALA A 305 -4.55 2.26 -19.03
CA ALA A 305 -4.67 3.22 -20.13
C ALA A 305 -6.08 3.19 -20.73
N GLN A 306 -6.69 2.01 -20.87
CA GLN A 306 -8.09 1.89 -21.31
C GLN A 306 -9.06 2.56 -20.34
N LEU A 307 -8.87 2.37 -19.02
CA LEU A 307 -9.68 3.06 -18.02
C LEU A 307 -9.52 4.58 -18.14
N MET A 308 -8.29 5.07 -18.37
CA MET A 308 -8.07 6.51 -18.57
C MET A 308 -8.83 7.03 -19.79
N ARG A 309 -8.85 6.31 -20.92
CA ARG A 309 -9.62 6.72 -22.10
C ARG A 309 -11.11 6.89 -21.77
N VAL A 310 -11.67 5.98 -20.98
CA VAL A 310 -13.07 6.03 -20.55
C VAL A 310 -13.32 7.25 -19.65
N LEU A 311 -12.45 7.50 -18.67
CA LEU A 311 -12.57 8.65 -17.78
C LEU A 311 -12.41 10.00 -18.51
N GLU A 312 -11.53 10.06 -19.51
CA GLU A 312 -11.23 11.28 -20.27
C GLU A 312 -12.40 11.76 -21.15
N THR A 313 -13.39 10.92 -21.43
CA THR A 313 -14.62 11.32 -22.14
C THR A 313 -15.32 12.51 -21.45
N SER A 314 -15.22 12.59 -20.12
CA SER A 314 -15.71 13.73 -19.32
C SER A 314 -15.08 15.06 -19.71
N LEU A 315 -13.82 15.08 -20.15
CA LEU A 315 -13.14 16.30 -20.60
C LEU A 315 -13.73 16.85 -21.89
N SER A 316 -14.50 16.04 -22.63
CA SER A 316 -15.24 16.44 -23.83
C SER A 316 -16.73 16.66 -23.55
N GLY A 317 -17.15 16.70 -22.28
CA GLY A 317 -18.55 16.88 -21.87
C GLY A 317 -19.44 15.65 -22.04
N GLN A 318 -18.86 14.48 -22.34
CA GLN A 318 -19.59 13.22 -22.41
C GLN A 318 -19.75 12.60 -21.02
N ARG A 319 -20.80 11.82 -20.82
CA ARG A 319 -20.98 11.03 -19.60
C ARG A 319 -20.06 9.81 -19.64
N ILE A 320 -19.44 9.50 -18.51
CA ILE A 320 -18.57 8.33 -18.37
C ILE A 320 -19.42 7.05 -18.29
N ASP A 321 -19.04 6.03 -19.05
CA ASP A 321 -19.64 4.69 -18.99
C ASP A 321 -19.27 3.98 -17.68
N THR A 322 -20.24 3.90 -16.76
CA THR A 322 -20.08 3.29 -15.43
C THR A 322 -19.80 1.79 -15.49
N ALA A 323 -20.40 1.07 -16.43
CA ALA A 323 -20.22 -0.38 -16.55
C ALA A 323 -18.81 -0.70 -17.06
N ARG A 324 -18.32 0.08 -18.03
CA ARG A 324 -16.95 -0.06 -18.54
C ARG A 324 -15.91 0.32 -17.48
N VAL A 325 -16.17 1.36 -16.66
CA VAL A 325 -15.32 1.72 -15.52
C VAL A 325 -15.21 0.57 -14.53
N ALA A 326 -16.33 -0.02 -14.10
CA ALA A 326 -16.34 -1.13 -13.14
C ALA A 326 -15.58 -2.35 -13.68
N HIS A 327 -15.81 -2.71 -14.94
CA HIS A 327 -15.13 -3.83 -15.60
C HIS A 327 -13.62 -3.66 -15.67
N LEU A 328 -13.14 -2.52 -16.20
CA LEU A 328 -11.71 -2.23 -16.29
C LEU A 328 -11.07 -2.05 -14.92
N GLY A 329 -11.80 -1.47 -13.95
CA GLY A 329 -11.36 -1.39 -12.57
C GLY A 329 -11.12 -2.77 -11.96
N ALA A 330 -12.06 -3.71 -12.16
CA ALA A 330 -11.92 -5.08 -11.69
C ALA A 330 -10.71 -5.79 -12.32
N GLU A 331 -10.47 -5.63 -13.62
CA GLU A 331 -9.28 -6.19 -14.29
C GLU A 331 -7.97 -5.61 -13.74
N ILE A 332 -7.91 -4.29 -13.52
CA ILE A 332 -6.75 -3.64 -12.88
C ILE A 332 -6.51 -4.22 -11.48
N GLY A 333 -7.59 -4.37 -10.70
CA GLY A 333 -7.55 -4.90 -9.34
C GLY A 333 -7.10 -6.36 -9.28
N GLU A 334 -7.48 -7.18 -10.25
CA GLU A 334 -7.03 -8.56 -10.39
C GLU A 334 -5.51 -8.64 -10.62
N ILE A 335 -4.98 -7.85 -11.55
CA ILE A 335 -3.53 -7.81 -11.83
C ILE A 335 -2.76 -7.27 -10.61
N GLU A 336 -3.27 -6.23 -9.96
CA GLU A 336 -2.68 -5.70 -8.72
C GLU A 336 -2.69 -6.74 -7.59
N ALA A 337 -3.76 -7.52 -7.44
CA ALA A 337 -3.84 -8.59 -6.47
C ALA A 337 -2.89 -9.75 -6.80
N SER A 338 -2.68 -10.10 -8.07
CA SER A 338 -1.68 -11.11 -8.47
C SER A 338 -0.25 -10.69 -8.07
N MET A 339 0.13 -9.46 -8.41
CA MET A 339 1.40 -8.86 -7.99
C MET A 339 1.56 -8.78 -6.46
N THR A 340 0.47 -8.47 -5.75
CA THR A 340 0.46 -8.40 -4.27
C THR A 340 0.62 -9.80 -3.67
N TRP A 341 -0.11 -10.78 -4.18
CA TRP A 341 -0.04 -12.17 -3.74
C TRP A 341 1.37 -12.75 -3.91
N SER A 342 2.00 -12.53 -5.06
CA SER A 342 3.37 -12.98 -5.33
C SER A 342 4.38 -12.43 -4.31
N GLN A 343 4.26 -11.15 -3.95
CA GLN A 343 5.08 -10.55 -2.89
C GLN A 343 4.79 -11.19 -1.52
N ALA A 344 3.52 -11.36 -1.17
CA ALA A 344 3.12 -11.97 0.09
C ALA A 344 3.71 -13.38 0.24
N MET A 345 3.55 -14.23 -0.78
CA MET A 345 4.09 -15.59 -0.77
C MET A 345 5.62 -15.61 -0.65
N ALA A 346 6.34 -14.77 -1.41
CA ALA A 346 7.79 -14.70 -1.28
C ALA A 346 8.25 -14.25 0.11
N MET A 347 7.54 -13.30 0.74
CA MET A 347 7.85 -12.86 2.10
C MET A 347 7.54 -13.94 3.14
N LEU A 348 6.48 -14.73 2.96
CA LEU A 348 6.16 -15.88 3.82
C LEU A 348 7.18 -17.01 3.64
N ASP A 349 7.64 -17.28 2.41
CA ASP A 349 8.71 -18.24 2.14
C ASP A 349 10.01 -17.83 2.84
N VAL A 350 10.35 -16.53 2.81
CA VAL A 350 11.46 -15.98 3.57
C VAL A 350 11.24 -16.20 5.06
N ARG A 351 10.07 -15.83 5.60
CA ARG A 351 9.70 -16.01 7.01
C ARG A 351 9.89 -17.47 7.46
N ASN A 352 9.37 -18.41 6.69
CA ASN A 352 9.40 -19.83 7.03
C ASN A 352 10.82 -20.42 7.03
N GLY A 353 11.78 -19.75 6.36
CA GLY A 353 13.19 -20.15 6.35
C GLY A 353 14.09 -19.33 7.27
N LEU A 354 13.56 -18.42 8.11
CA LEU A 354 14.38 -17.59 8.99
C LEU A 354 15.01 -18.42 10.12
N SER A 355 16.28 -18.13 10.42
CA SER A 355 16.90 -18.59 11.66
C SER A 355 16.43 -17.76 12.86
N GLU A 356 16.71 -18.24 14.07
CA GLU A 356 16.46 -17.49 15.31
C GLU A 356 17.17 -16.12 15.29
N THR A 357 18.44 -16.09 14.89
CA THR A 357 19.23 -14.85 14.76
C THR A 357 18.59 -13.88 13.76
N GLN A 358 18.20 -14.36 12.58
CA GLN A 358 17.59 -13.50 11.56
C GLN A 358 16.25 -12.90 12.05
N SER A 359 15.43 -13.72 12.73
CA SER A 359 14.16 -13.27 13.29
C SER A 359 14.35 -12.20 14.36
N ALA A 360 15.31 -12.39 15.26
CA ALA A 360 15.68 -11.41 16.28
C ALA A 360 16.21 -10.10 15.65
N GLU A 361 17.05 -10.20 14.62
CA GLU A 361 17.59 -9.04 13.90
C GLU A 361 16.50 -8.24 13.17
N LEU A 362 15.50 -8.89 12.58
CA LEU A 362 14.34 -8.22 11.97
C LEU A 362 13.54 -7.42 13.01
N LEU A 363 13.24 -8.02 14.16
CA LEU A 363 12.52 -7.35 15.25
C LEU A 363 13.33 -6.17 15.81
N ALA A 364 14.63 -6.36 16.04
CA ALA A 364 15.53 -5.30 16.47
C ALA A 364 15.64 -4.17 15.43
N MET A 365 15.60 -4.50 14.14
CA MET A 365 15.58 -3.53 13.06
C MET A 365 14.28 -2.71 13.06
N ARG A 366 13.11 -3.34 13.25
CA ARG A 366 11.82 -2.64 13.34
C ARG A 366 11.79 -1.64 14.49
N ALA A 367 12.32 -2.02 15.65
CA ALA A 367 12.38 -1.17 16.84
C ALA A 367 13.11 0.17 16.61
N LYS A 368 14.07 0.22 15.66
CA LYS A 368 14.78 1.45 15.28
C LYS A 368 13.87 2.48 14.56
N TYR A 369 12.77 2.03 13.98
CA TYR A 369 11.91 2.84 13.11
C TYR A 369 10.50 3.09 13.67
N THR A 370 10.12 2.45 14.77
CA THR A 370 8.87 2.73 15.49
C THR A 370 9.13 3.64 16.67
N ALA A 371 8.53 4.83 16.70
CA ALA A 371 8.21 5.46 17.97
C ALA A 371 7.18 4.57 18.70
N GLN A 372 7.41 4.27 19.97
CA GLN A 372 6.36 3.71 20.81
C GLN A 372 5.24 4.76 20.87
N THR A 373 4.12 4.48 20.21
CA THR A 373 2.98 5.40 20.16
C THR A 373 1.93 4.97 21.17
N ASP A 374 1.19 5.96 21.67
CA ASP A 374 0.14 5.80 22.68
C ASP A 374 -1.01 4.91 22.22
N ALA A 375 -1.78 4.42 23.20
CA ALA A 375 -2.89 3.50 23.07
C ALA A 375 -3.82 3.83 21.87
N VAL A 376 -3.93 2.88 20.94
CA VAL A 376 -4.97 2.88 19.92
C VAL A 376 -6.26 2.41 20.57
N SER A 377 -7.36 3.12 20.33
CA SER A 377 -8.71 2.66 20.72
C SER A 377 -8.97 1.25 20.18
N ILE A 378 -9.13 0.28 21.07
CA ILE A 378 -9.41 -1.11 20.72
C ILE A 378 -10.92 -1.23 20.51
N GLU A 379 -11.37 -1.24 19.25
CA GLU A 379 -12.78 -1.55 18.93
C GLU A 379 -13.06 -3.06 19.07
N ASP A 380 -12.07 -3.92 18.77
CA ASP A 380 -12.13 -5.38 18.97
C ASP A 380 -10.76 -5.92 19.49
N PRO A 381 -10.69 -6.41 20.74
CA PRO A 381 -9.47 -6.96 21.32
C PRO A 381 -8.93 -8.21 20.62
N VAL A 382 -9.79 -9.09 20.10
CA VAL A 382 -9.36 -10.32 19.43
C VAL A 382 -8.75 -9.98 18.09
N GLU A 383 -9.41 -9.10 17.34
CA GLU A 383 -8.87 -8.60 16.07
C GLU A 383 -7.54 -7.90 16.31
N ARG A 384 -7.43 -7.01 17.34
CA ARG A 384 -6.16 -6.37 17.72
C ARG A 384 -5.07 -7.40 18.05
N GLY A 385 -5.40 -8.43 18.81
CA GLY A 385 -4.48 -9.52 19.16
C GLY A 385 -3.98 -10.28 17.94
N ARG A 386 -4.85 -10.55 16.97
CA ARG A 386 -4.50 -11.15 15.67
C ARG A 386 -3.45 -10.33 14.93
N GLN A 387 -3.56 -9.01 14.97
CA GLN A 387 -2.58 -8.09 14.35
C GLN A 387 -1.21 -8.17 15.03
N LEU A 388 -1.20 -8.22 16.38
CA LEU A 388 0.02 -8.31 17.17
C LEU A 388 0.69 -9.68 17.02
N PHE A 389 -0.09 -10.73 16.77
CA PHE A 389 0.43 -12.08 16.56
C PHE A 389 1.38 -12.19 15.35
N ALA A 390 1.36 -11.26 14.39
CA ALA A 390 2.30 -11.25 13.27
C ALA A 390 3.77 -11.32 13.70
N GLN A 391 4.13 -10.63 14.80
CA GLN A 391 5.50 -10.69 15.35
C GLN A 391 5.78 -12.04 16.02
N CYS A 392 4.77 -12.67 16.62
CA CYS A 392 4.87 -14.01 17.20
C CYS A 392 5.02 -15.07 16.10
N ALA A 393 4.32 -14.90 14.97
CA ALA A 393 4.31 -15.80 13.82
C ALA A 393 5.65 -15.88 13.07
N LEU A 394 6.60 -14.99 13.36
CA LEU A 394 7.99 -15.13 12.92
C LEU A 394 8.66 -16.36 13.50
N CYS A 395 8.33 -16.71 14.75
CA CYS A 395 8.97 -17.81 15.47
C CYS A 395 8.00 -18.97 15.72
N HIS A 396 6.73 -18.67 15.94
CA HIS A 396 5.71 -19.62 16.37
C HIS A 396 4.77 -19.97 15.21
N ASN A 397 4.83 -21.22 14.75
CA ASN A 397 3.94 -21.75 13.72
C ASN A 397 3.10 -22.91 14.26
N SER A 398 1.97 -23.20 13.62
CA SER A 398 1.07 -24.27 14.05
C SER A 398 1.62 -25.68 13.80
N SER A 399 2.58 -25.86 12.88
CA SER A 399 3.07 -27.19 12.48
C SER A 399 4.27 -27.69 13.26
N ASN A 400 4.94 -26.83 14.04
CA ASN A 400 6.23 -27.06 14.73
C ASN A 400 7.38 -27.59 13.84
N GLN A 401 7.15 -27.77 12.54
CA GLN A 401 8.17 -28.21 11.60
C GLN A 401 9.09 -27.03 11.29
N GLN A 402 10.38 -27.19 11.61
CA GLN A 402 11.42 -26.20 11.35
C GLN A 402 11.14 -24.81 11.99
N SER A 403 10.34 -24.77 13.06
CA SER A 403 10.01 -23.53 13.77
C SER A 403 11.11 -23.10 14.75
N VAL A 404 11.23 -21.79 14.94
CA VAL A 404 12.13 -21.19 15.94
C VAL A 404 11.58 -21.39 17.36
N GLY A 405 10.26 -21.28 17.53
CA GLY A 405 9.55 -21.51 18.79
C GLY A 405 8.44 -22.58 18.66
N PRO A 406 7.89 -23.07 19.79
CA PRO A 406 6.79 -24.03 19.79
C PRO A 406 5.50 -23.40 19.26
N SER A 407 4.51 -24.21 18.91
CA SER A 407 3.17 -23.75 18.59
C SER A 407 2.57 -23.03 19.79
N LEU A 408 1.84 -21.95 19.50
CA LEU A 408 1.07 -21.18 20.49
C LEU A 408 -0.42 -21.54 20.46
N ASP A 409 -0.79 -22.54 19.66
CA ASP A 409 -2.16 -23.06 19.66
C ASP A 409 -2.45 -23.74 21.00
N ASP A 410 -3.62 -23.42 21.58
CA ASP A 410 -4.01 -23.81 22.93
C ASP A 410 -3.00 -23.44 24.02
N VAL A 411 -2.16 -22.41 23.84
CA VAL A 411 -1.12 -22.06 24.84
C VAL A 411 -1.70 -21.58 26.18
N VAL A 412 -2.86 -20.93 26.16
CA VAL A 412 -3.48 -20.37 27.37
C VAL A 412 -4.03 -21.50 28.24
N GLY A 413 -3.46 -21.64 29.45
CA GLY A 413 -3.73 -22.73 30.38
C GLY A 413 -2.89 -24.00 30.16
N LYS A 414 -2.06 -24.05 29.11
CA LYS A 414 -1.21 -25.21 28.82
C LYS A 414 -0.03 -25.28 29.79
N PRO A 415 0.45 -26.49 30.17
CA PRO A 415 1.68 -26.62 30.93
C PRO A 415 2.85 -25.94 30.22
N ILE A 416 3.68 -25.22 30.98
CA ILE A 416 4.82 -24.49 30.41
C ILE A 416 5.84 -25.49 29.87
N ALA A 417 6.41 -25.19 28.69
CA ALA A 417 7.44 -26.00 28.04
C ALA A 417 7.04 -27.49 27.82
N SER A 418 5.82 -27.71 27.35
CA SER A 418 5.21 -29.05 27.26
C SER A 418 4.81 -29.51 25.85
N ASP A 419 5.10 -28.73 24.80
CA ASP A 419 4.77 -29.16 23.44
C ASP A 419 5.66 -30.35 23.04
N PRO A 420 5.09 -31.55 22.82
CA PRO A 420 5.88 -32.73 22.50
C PRO A 420 6.57 -32.64 21.13
N ALA A 421 6.11 -31.74 20.24
CA ALA A 421 6.73 -31.51 18.95
C ALA A 421 7.89 -30.50 19.02
N PHE A 422 8.20 -29.94 20.20
CA PHE A 422 9.29 -28.98 20.40
C PHE A 422 10.24 -29.44 21.52
N ASP A 423 11.49 -29.72 21.16
CA ASP A 423 12.50 -30.29 22.06
C ASP A 423 13.58 -29.27 22.51
N ARG A 424 13.58 -28.07 21.94
CA ARG A 424 14.64 -27.04 22.13
C ARG A 424 14.32 -26.00 23.20
N TYR A 425 13.55 -26.37 24.23
CA TYR A 425 13.26 -25.45 25.34
C TYR A 425 14.52 -25.09 26.12
N SER A 426 14.64 -23.82 26.54
CA SER A 426 15.81 -23.41 27.32
C SER A 426 15.80 -24.02 28.73
N PRO A 427 16.97 -24.30 29.32
CA PRO A 427 17.06 -24.77 30.70
C PRO A 427 16.36 -23.85 31.70
N ALA A 428 16.40 -22.53 31.46
CA ALA A 428 15.73 -21.54 32.29
C ALA A 428 14.21 -21.67 32.22
N LEU A 429 13.64 -21.85 31.02
CA LEU A 429 12.19 -22.00 30.85
C LEU A 429 11.69 -23.32 31.43
N LEU A 430 12.46 -24.41 31.29
CA LEU A 430 12.15 -25.70 31.94
C LEU A 430 12.18 -25.59 33.48
N LYS A 431 13.08 -24.79 34.05
CA LYS A 431 13.10 -24.51 35.49
C LYS A 431 11.88 -23.70 35.92
N TYR A 432 11.52 -22.66 35.16
CA TYR A 432 10.33 -21.85 35.41
C TYR A 432 9.05 -22.70 35.35
N ALA A 433 8.95 -23.61 34.37
CA ALA A 433 7.83 -24.55 34.24
C ALA A 433 7.59 -25.39 35.50
N LYS A 434 8.66 -25.83 36.17
CA LYS A 434 8.55 -26.61 37.41
C LYS A 434 8.03 -25.80 38.61
N ALA A 435 8.21 -24.49 38.59
CA ALA A 435 7.76 -23.59 39.67
C ALA A 435 6.29 -23.17 39.47
N GLU A 436 5.93 -22.85 38.23
CA GLU A 436 4.67 -22.18 37.89
C GLU A 436 3.60 -23.09 37.28
N GLY A 437 4.00 -24.23 36.70
CA GLY A 437 3.09 -25.24 36.15
C GLY A 437 2.53 -24.90 34.77
N THR A 438 1.68 -23.88 34.65
CA THR A 438 0.84 -23.61 33.46
C THR A 438 0.80 -22.14 33.09
N TRP A 439 0.74 -21.83 31.79
CA TRP A 439 0.57 -20.47 31.27
C TRP A 439 -0.82 -19.87 31.60
N SER A 440 -0.99 -19.28 32.79
CA SER A 440 -2.18 -18.47 33.10
C SER A 440 -2.19 -17.15 32.29
N GLU A 441 -3.32 -16.45 32.25
CA GLU A 441 -3.39 -15.14 31.58
C GLU A 441 -2.43 -14.13 32.24
N GLU A 442 -2.30 -14.16 33.58
CA GLU A 442 -1.39 -13.31 34.34
C GLU A 442 0.08 -13.61 34.03
N GLN A 443 0.44 -14.89 33.95
CA GLN A 443 1.81 -15.29 33.60
C GLN A 443 2.14 -14.94 32.16
N LEU A 444 1.20 -15.10 31.23
CA LEU A 444 1.36 -14.67 29.84
C LEU A 444 1.51 -13.15 29.76
N ASP A 445 0.74 -12.37 30.51
CA ASP A 445 0.89 -10.91 30.56
C ASP A 445 2.30 -10.52 31.02
N GLU A 446 2.79 -11.13 32.10
CA GLU A 446 4.11 -10.84 32.63
C GLU A 446 5.23 -11.27 31.66
N PHE A 447 5.11 -12.45 31.06
CA PHE A 447 6.07 -12.97 30.11
C PHE A 447 6.11 -12.11 28.85
N LEU A 448 4.96 -11.76 28.29
CA LEU A 448 4.86 -10.91 27.10
C LEU A 448 5.31 -9.47 27.34
N ARG A 449 5.32 -8.98 28.59
CA ARG A 449 5.85 -7.65 28.95
C ARG A 449 7.37 -7.58 28.82
N SER A 450 8.06 -8.63 29.26
CA SER A 450 9.51 -8.77 29.13
C SER A 450 9.99 -10.21 29.41
N PRO A 451 10.10 -11.06 28.38
CA PRO A 451 10.43 -12.48 28.55
C PRO A 451 11.73 -12.73 29.31
N LYS A 452 12.79 -11.96 28.98
CA LYS A 452 14.12 -12.10 29.60
C LYS A 452 14.19 -11.61 31.04
N ASN A 453 13.26 -10.73 31.46
CA ASN A 453 13.19 -10.29 32.84
C ASN A 453 12.44 -11.31 33.71
N LEU A 454 11.35 -11.90 33.19
CA LEU A 454 10.60 -12.92 33.92
C LEU A 454 11.37 -14.24 34.00
N VAL A 455 11.98 -14.66 32.88
CA VAL A 455 12.75 -15.90 32.79
C VAL A 455 14.17 -15.59 32.30
N PRO A 456 15.09 -15.16 33.19
CA PRO A 456 16.48 -14.93 32.84
C PRO A 456 17.13 -16.19 32.26
N GLY A 457 17.63 -16.09 31.03
CA GLY A 457 18.17 -17.23 30.27
C GLY A 457 17.14 -17.93 29.36
N THR A 458 15.95 -17.37 29.17
CA THR A 458 15.09 -17.74 28.04
C THR A 458 15.81 -17.45 26.72
N VAL A 459 15.65 -18.35 25.76
CA VAL A 459 16.17 -18.16 24.39
C VAL A 459 15.25 -17.30 23.53
N MET A 460 14.01 -17.02 23.99
CA MET A 460 13.09 -16.14 23.27
C MET A 460 13.68 -14.72 23.14
N GLY A 461 14.13 -14.36 21.94
CA GLY A 461 14.76 -13.08 21.60
C GLY A 461 13.80 -11.88 21.50
N PHE A 462 12.63 -11.93 22.12
CA PHE A 462 11.59 -10.90 22.05
C PHE A 462 11.69 -9.91 23.21
N ASP A 463 11.62 -8.61 22.92
CA ASP A 463 11.76 -7.52 23.92
C ASP A 463 10.48 -7.27 24.74
N GLY A 464 9.34 -7.76 24.26
CA GLY A 464 8.03 -7.66 24.91
C GLY A 464 7.17 -6.47 24.48
N TYR A 465 5.86 -6.59 24.67
CA TYR A 465 4.87 -5.54 24.48
C TYR A 465 4.73 -4.68 25.75
N LYS A 466 5.01 -3.38 25.64
CA LYS A 466 5.00 -2.46 26.79
C LYS A 466 3.59 -2.07 27.23
N MET A 467 2.67 -1.88 26.28
CA MET A 467 1.29 -1.51 26.56
C MET A 467 0.52 -2.72 27.09
N THR A 468 -0.21 -2.53 28.17
CA THR A 468 -1.02 -3.58 28.79
C THR A 468 -2.18 -3.98 27.90
N GLU A 469 -2.75 -3.03 27.18
CA GLU A 469 -3.86 -3.22 26.24
C GLU A 469 -3.46 -4.13 25.08
N ASP A 470 -2.24 -3.98 24.56
CA ASP A 470 -1.70 -4.85 23.50
C ASP A 470 -1.49 -6.28 24.00
N ARG A 471 -0.97 -6.45 25.23
CA ARG A 471 -0.80 -7.78 25.82
C ARG A 471 -2.15 -8.46 26.05
N ALA A 472 -3.11 -7.74 26.63
CA ALA A 472 -4.47 -8.24 26.86
C ALA A 472 -5.16 -8.64 25.53
N ALA A 473 -5.02 -7.83 24.49
CA ALA A 473 -5.52 -8.14 23.16
C ALA A 473 -4.87 -9.41 22.58
N LEU A 474 -3.54 -9.52 22.66
CA LEU A 474 -2.82 -10.71 22.19
C LEU A 474 -3.25 -11.97 22.96
N ILE A 475 -3.41 -11.90 24.28
CA ILE A 475 -3.90 -13.01 25.11
C ILE A 475 -5.33 -13.39 24.70
N ALA A 476 -6.21 -12.41 24.48
CA ALA A 476 -7.57 -12.66 24.00
C ALA A 476 -7.58 -13.40 22.66
N TYR A 477 -6.69 -13.05 21.74
CA TYR A 477 -6.53 -13.76 20.48
C TYR A 477 -5.94 -15.17 20.68
N LEU A 478 -4.92 -15.34 21.50
CA LEU A 478 -4.35 -16.67 21.82
C LEU A 478 -5.41 -17.62 22.42
N LYS A 479 -6.40 -17.11 23.17
CA LYS A 479 -7.52 -17.92 23.68
C LYS A 479 -8.42 -18.46 22.55
N SER A 480 -8.53 -17.75 21.44
CA SER A 480 -9.29 -18.19 20.27
C SER A 480 -8.54 -19.18 19.37
N ARG A 481 -7.21 -19.30 19.53
CA ARG A 481 -6.39 -20.23 18.75
C ARG A 481 -6.46 -21.64 19.34
N LYS A 482 -6.75 -22.62 18.47
CA LYS A 482 -6.96 -24.03 18.79
C LYS A 482 -6.03 -24.90 17.98
#